data_AF-A0A090DLQ3-F1
#
_entry.id   AF-A0A090DLQ3-F1
#
_cell.length_a   1.000
_cell.length_b   1.000
_cell.length_c   1.000
_cell.angle_alpha   90.00
_cell.angle_beta   90.00
_cell.angle_gamma   90.00
#
_symmetry.space_group_name_H-M   'P 1'
#
loop_
_entity.id
_entity.type
_entity.pdbx_description
1 polymer ?
#
loop_
_entity_poly.entity_id
_entity_poly.type
_entity_poly.pdbx_seq_one_letter_code
_entity_poly.pdbx_strand_id
1 'polypeptide(L)'
;MTISPELEAQILRLYHAEKWRCGTIARQLHVHHTTVHRVLAQAGLPRHKPLQRASIIEPYLPFIEQTLERFPSLTASRLYAMVRERGYRGLPTHFRHLVALHRPRKPAEAFLKVRWNCRLRYE
;
A
#
# COMPACT_ATOMS: atom_id res chain seq x y z
N MET A 1 -4.30 -29.85 2.36
CA MET A 1 -3.92 -29.83 3.78
C MET A 1 -5.16 -29.68 4.64
N THR A 2 -5.66 -30.82 5.12
CA THR A 2 -6.79 -30.96 6.03
C THR A 2 -6.29 -30.66 7.44
N ILE A 3 -6.87 -29.65 8.10
CA ILE A 3 -6.61 -29.39 9.53
C ILE A 3 -7.54 -30.33 10.30
N SER A 4 -7.08 -30.92 11.42
CA SER A 4 -7.98 -31.73 12.24
C SER A 4 -8.99 -30.82 12.97
N PRO A 5 -10.24 -31.28 13.13
CA PRO A 5 -11.30 -30.48 13.76
C PRO A 5 -10.96 -30.08 15.20
N GLU A 6 -10.14 -30.87 15.91
CA GLU A 6 -9.65 -30.53 17.26
C GLU A 6 -8.79 -29.25 17.26
N LEU A 7 -7.93 -29.11 16.24
CA LEU A 7 -7.06 -27.94 16.11
C LEU A 7 -7.88 -26.69 15.76
N GLU A 8 -8.90 -26.84 14.92
CA GLU A 8 -9.84 -25.77 14.58
C GLU A 8 -10.61 -25.29 15.83
N ALA A 9 -11.15 -26.21 16.62
CA ALA A 9 -11.84 -25.88 17.86
C ALA A 9 -10.92 -25.17 18.87
N GLN A 10 -9.65 -25.58 18.98
CA GLN A 10 -8.67 -24.90 19.83
C GLN A 10 -8.37 -23.48 19.35
N ILE A 11 -8.23 -23.26 18.04
CA ILE A 11 -8.01 -21.93 17.46
C ILE A 11 -9.21 -21.02 17.77
N LEU A 12 -10.44 -21.50 17.56
CA LEU A 12 -11.65 -20.74 17.83
C LEU A 12 -11.83 -20.44 19.31
N ARG A 13 -11.56 -21.42 20.19
CA ARG A 13 -11.58 -21.21 21.65
C ARG A 13 -10.60 -20.13 22.06
N LEU A 14 -9.33 -20.23 21.65
CA LEU A 14 -8.27 -19.27 21.95
C LEU A 14 -8.58 -17.85 21.46
N TYR A 15 -9.32 -17.77 20.35
CA TYR A 15 -9.74 -16.50 19.79
C TYR A 15 -10.96 -15.90 20.52
N HIS A 16 -11.98 -16.71 20.84
CA HIS A 16 -13.23 -16.22 21.45
C HIS A 16 -13.12 -16.03 22.96
N ALA A 17 -12.52 -16.97 23.68
CA ALA A 17 -12.44 -16.93 25.15
C ALA A 17 -11.34 -15.97 25.62
N GLU A 18 -10.12 -16.08 25.07
CA GLU A 18 -8.98 -15.29 25.51
C GLU A 18 -8.70 -14.04 24.64
N LYS A 19 -9.37 -13.88 23.50
CA LYS A 19 -9.17 -12.76 22.54
C LYS A 19 -7.73 -12.59 22.08
N TRP A 20 -7.01 -13.70 21.91
CA TRP A 20 -5.61 -13.67 21.50
C TRP A 20 -5.43 -13.20 20.04
N ARG A 21 -4.30 -12.53 19.78
CA ARG A 21 -3.89 -12.15 18.42
C ARG A 21 -3.55 -13.40 17.61
N CYS A 22 -3.84 -13.41 16.31
CA CYS A 22 -3.55 -14.55 15.41
C CYS A 22 -2.08 -15.01 15.49
N GLY A 23 -1.14 -14.07 15.60
CA GLY A 23 0.28 -14.39 15.74
C GLY A 23 0.65 -15.05 17.08
N THR A 24 -0.10 -14.77 18.14
CA THR A 24 0.07 -15.42 19.44
C THR A 24 -0.45 -16.86 19.40
N ILE A 25 -1.64 -17.06 18.82
CA ILE A 25 -2.23 -18.39 18.62
C ILE A 25 -1.32 -19.26 17.74
N ALA A 26 -0.78 -18.69 16.66
CA ALA A 26 0.15 -19.37 15.76
C ALA A 26 1.42 -19.86 16.48
N ARG A 27 2.01 -19.02 17.34
CA ARG A 27 3.19 -19.38 18.12
C ARG A 27 2.89 -20.43 19.17
N GLN A 28 1.74 -20.36 19.84
CA GLN A 28 1.35 -21.32 20.88
C GLN A 28 1.09 -22.71 20.29
N LEU A 29 0.29 -22.77 19.23
CA LEU A 29 -0.10 -24.03 18.58
C LEU A 29 0.95 -24.54 17.58
N HIS A 30 2.07 -23.84 17.41
CA HIS A 30 3.15 -24.15 16.45
C HIS A 30 2.63 -24.33 15.01
N VAL A 31 1.61 -23.54 14.65
CA VAL A 31 1.01 -23.54 13.31
C VAL A 31 1.38 -22.28 12.57
N HIS A 32 1.46 -22.37 11.25
CA HIS A 32 1.67 -21.18 10.44
C HIS A 32 0.48 -20.23 10.56
N HIS A 33 0.74 -18.92 10.69
CA HIS A 33 -0.28 -17.89 10.88
C HIS A 33 -1.33 -17.85 9.76
N THR A 34 -1.00 -18.31 8.54
CA THR A 34 -1.96 -18.43 7.43
C THR A 34 -3.03 -19.48 7.72
N THR A 35 -2.68 -20.57 8.40
CA THR A 35 -3.60 -21.64 8.83
C THR A 35 -4.62 -21.09 9.82
N VAL A 36 -4.16 -20.32 10.82
CA VAL A 36 -5.02 -19.63 11.79
C VAL A 36 -5.93 -18.63 11.08
N HIS A 37 -5.40 -17.83 10.16
CA HIS A 37 -6.20 -16.91 9.36
C HIS A 37 -7.27 -17.61 8.52
N ARG A 38 -6.95 -18.77 7.95
CA ARG A 38 -7.88 -19.55 7.14
C ARG A 38 -9.05 -20.07 7.98
N VAL A 39 -8.75 -20.65 9.15
CA VAL A 39 -9.78 -21.12 10.10
C VAL A 39 -10.68 -19.98 10.55
N LEU A 40 -10.10 -18.84 10.94
CA LEU A 40 -10.88 -17.66 11.35
C LEU A 40 -11.73 -17.11 10.20
N ALA A 41 -11.22 -17.12 8.96
CA ALA A 41 -11.98 -16.70 7.79
C ALA A 41 -13.13 -17.66 7.46
N GLN A 42 -12.93 -18.98 7.62
CA GLN A 42 -13.98 -20.00 7.46
C GLN A 42 -15.10 -19.83 8.50
N ALA A 43 -14.74 -19.42 9.72
CA ALA A 43 -15.71 -19.09 10.77
C ALA A 43 -16.35 -17.68 10.61
N GLY A 44 -16.07 -16.97 9.51
CA GLY A 44 -16.69 -15.67 9.19
C GLY A 44 -16.08 -14.47 9.93
N LEU A 45 -14.92 -14.61 10.56
CA LEU A 45 -14.30 -13.51 11.30
C LEU A 45 -13.50 -12.57 10.37
N PRO A 46 -13.60 -11.24 10.59
CA PRO A 46 -12.89 -10.29 9.77
C PRO A 46 -11.38 -10.47 9.94
N ARG A 47 -10.67 -10.43 8.81
CA ARG A 47 -9.21 -10.44 8.82
C ARG A 47 -8.75 -9.18 9.54
N HIS A 48 -8.11 -9.36 10.69
CA HIS A 48 -7.38 -8.30 11.39
C HIS A 48 -6.29 -7.76 10.47
N LYS A 49 -6.63 -6.76 9.65
CA LYS A 49 -5.65 -6.03 8.85
C LYS A 49 -4.87 -5.18 9.86
N PRO A 50 -3.53 -5.19 9.82
CA PRO A 50 -2.78 -4.23 10.62
C PRO A 50 -3.30 -2.84 10.28
N LEU A 51 -3.65 -2.06 11.31
CA LEU A 51 -3.94 -0.64 11.16
C LEU A 51 -2.78 -0.05 10.36
N GLN A 52 -3.06 0.43 9.14
CA GLN A 52 -2.05 1.16 8.38
C GLN A 52 -1.69 2.37 9.24
N ARG A 53 -0.45 2.41 9.71
CA ARG A 53 0.04 3.56 10.45
C ARG A 53 -0.06 4.76 9.51
N ALA A 54 -0.75 5.80 9.97
CA ALA A 54 -0.84 7.07 9.27
C ALA A 54 0.57 7.51 8.86
N SER A 55 0.75 7.78 7.56
CA SER A 55 2.06 8.16 7.04
C SER A 55 2.43 9.55 7.57
N ILE A 56 3.73 9.83 7.80
CA ILE A 56 4.21 11.15 8.24
C ILE A 56 3.80 12.28 7.27
N ILE A 57 3.48 11.92 6.03
CA ILE A 57 2.99 12.85 5.00
C ILE A 57 1.53 13.25 5.17
N GLU A 58 0.71 12.49 5.91
CA GLU A 58 -0.75 12.71 6.00
C GLU A 58 -1.15 14.13 6.41
N PRO A 59 -0.51 14.76 7.42
CA PRO A 59 -0.82 16.14 7.78
C PRO A 59 -0.56 17.16 6.66
N TYR A 60 0.30 16.80 5.69
CA TYR A 60 0.70 17.67 4.59
C TYR A 60 -0.02 17.36 3.28
N LEU A 61 -0.80 16.26 3.20
CA LEU A 61 -1.54 15.89 1.98
C LEU A 61 -2.46 17.00 1.45
N PRO A 62 -3.26 17.70 2.28
CA PRO A 62 -4.15 18.75 1.78
C PRO A 62 -3.36 19.88 1.10
N PHE A 63 -2.19 20.22 1.65
CA PHE A 63 -1.31 21.23 1.06
C PHE A 63 -0.67 20.75 -0.25
N ILE A 64 -0.28 19.48 -0.31
CA ILE A 64 0.32 18.86 -1.50
C ILE A 64 -0.71 18.84 -2.63
N GLU A 65 -1.94 18.39 -2.37
CA GLU A 65 -3.03 18.31 -3.34
C GLU A 65 -3.39 19.69 -3.88
N GLN A 66 -3.63 20.67 -3.01
CA GLN A 66 -3.91 22.06 -3.41
C GLN A 66 -2.78 22.66 -4.25
N THR A 67 -1.52 22.36 -3.91
CA THR A 67 -0.36 22.86 -4.67
C THR A 67 -0.26 22.20 -6.04
N LEU A 68 -0.55 20.89 -6.14
CA LEU A 68 -0.52 20.16 -7.41
C LEU A 68 -1.69 20.52 -8.33
N GLU A 69 -2.86 20.83 -7.79
CA GLU A 69 -3.99 21.37 -8.54
C GLU A 69 -3.65 22.70 -9.20
N ARG A 70 -3.02 23.60 -8.43
CA ARG A 70 -2.63 24.92 -8.93
C ARG A 70 -1.42 24.86 -9.88
N PHE A 71 -0.49 23.95 -9.62
CA PHE A 71 0.77 23.83 -10.35
C PHE A 71 1.10 22.37 -10.71
N PRO A 72 0.43 21.81 -11.75
CA PRO A 72 0.60 20.39 -12.09
C PRO A 72 2.01 20.04 -12.61
N SER A 73 2.73 21.02 -13.17
CA SER A 73 4.12 20.87 -13.64
C SER A 73 5.17 21.00 -12.54
N LEU A 74 4.78 21.34 -11.31
CA LEU A 74 5.72 21.59 -10.21
C LEU A 74 6.57 20.34 -9.91
N THR A 75 7.85 20.55 -9.63
CA THR A 75 8.76 19.45 -9.31
C THR A 75 8.58 19.01 -7.85
N ALA A 76 8.64 17.69 -7.62
CA ALA A 76 8.54 17.13 -6.26
C ALA A 76 9.65 17.63 -5.33
N SER A 77 10.82 18.01 -5.85
CA SER A 77 11.91 18.64 -5.08
C SER A 77 11.53 20.02 -4.55
N ARG A 78 10.84 20.85 -5.35
CA ARG A 78 10.36 22.16 -4.89
C ARG A 78 9.28 22.00 -3.83
N LEU A 79 8.36 21.06 -4.06
CA LEU A 79 7.28 20.73 -3.14
C LEU A 79 7.83 20.22 -1.79
N TYR A 80 8.89 19.42 -1.82
CA TYR A 80 9.61 18.97 -0.62
C TYR A 80 10.20 20.15 0.17
N ALA A 81 10.85 21.12 -0.47
CA ALA A 81 11.38 22.29 0.21
C ALA A 81 10.27 23.08 0.93
N MET A 82 9.12 23.28 0.27
CA MET A 82 7.96 23.96 0.86
C MET A 82 7.41 23.23 2.09
N VAL A 83 7.38 21.90 2.05
CA VAL A 83 6.89 21.06 3.16
C VAL A 83 7.93 20.93 4.28
N ARG A 84 9.22 21.00 3.96
CA ARG A 84 10.30 21.07 4.96
C ARG A 84 10.26 22.35 5.78
N GLU A 85 10.04 23.50 5.14
CA GLU A 85 9.86 24.79 5.84
C GLU A 85 8.68 24.74 6.83
N ARG A 86 7.67 23.91 6.54
CA ARG A 86 6.50 23.66 7.39
C ARG A 86 6.73 22.61 8.49
N GLY A 87 7.94 22.06 8.61
CA GLY A 87 8.31 21.14 9.70
C GLY A 87 8.38 19.65 9.33
N TYR A 88 8.35 19.30 8.05
CA TYR A 88 8.48 17.90 7.63
C TYR A 88 9.88 17.34 7.90
N ARG A 89 9.93 16.22 8.62
CA ARG A 89 11.17 15.53 9.03
C ARG A 89 11.51 14.28 8.20
N GLY A 90 10.67 13.92 7.23
CA GLY A 90 10.88 12.71 6.43
C GLY A 90 11.95 12.87 5.36
N LEU A 91 12.44 11.74 4.84
CA LEU A 91 13.46 11.70 3.79
C LEU A 91 12.92 12.21 2.44
N PRO A 92 13.74 12.93 1.64
CA PRO A 92 13.33 13.41 0.32
C PRO A 92 12.94 12.27 -0.63
N THR A 93 13.64 11.14 -0.59
CA THR A 93 13.36 9.98 -1.45
C THR A 93 11.99 9.38 -1.16
N HIS A 94 11.67 9.18 0.13
CA HIS A 94 10.37 8.69 0.55
C HIS A 94 9.26 9.68 0.20
N PHE A 95 9.50 10.98 0.40
CA PHE A 95 8.56 12.03 0.02
C PHE A 95 8.25 12.02 -1.49
N ARG A 96 9.27 11.94 -2.35
CA ARG A 96 9.09 11.87 -3.80
C ARG A 96 8.27 10.65 -4.23
N HIS A 97 8.51 9.51 -3.60
CA HIS A 97 7.73 8.30 -3.86
C HIS A 97 6.25 8.49 -3.51
N LEU A 98 5.95 9.04 -2.33
CA LEU A 98 4.57 9.29 -1.89
C LEU A 98 3.86 10.31 -2.80
N VAL A 99 4.53 11.41 -3.16
CA VAL A 99 3.96 12.42 -4.07
C VAL A 99 3.67 11.84 -5.46
N ALA A 100 4.48 10.90 -5.95
CA ALA A 100 4.24 10.24 -7.23
C ALA A 100 2.96 9.38 -7.23
N LEU A 101 2.56 8.83 -6.08
CA LEU A 101 1.29 8.09 -5.92
C LEU A 101 0.08 9.03 -5.94
N HIS A 102 0.24 10.27 -5.44
CA HIS A 102 -0.83 11.27 -5.42
C HIS A 102 -0.97 12.08 -6.71
N ARG A 103 0.05 12.12 -7.58
CA ARG A 103 -0.03 12.89 -8.83
C ARG A 103 -1.06 12.26 -9.76
N PRO A 104 -2.07 13.03 -10.24
CA PRO A 104 -3.01 12.52 -11.22
C PRO A 104 -2.23 12.07 -12.46
N ARG A 105 -2.40 10.80 -12.85
CA ARG A 105 -1.79 10.29 -14.08
C ARG A 105 -2.43 10.99 -15.27
N LYS A 106 -1.59 11.47 -16.19
CA LYS A 106 -2.08 11.98 -17.48
C LYS A 106 -2.91 10.88 -18.14
N PRO A 107 -4.08 11.19 -18.71
CA PRO A 107 -4.85 10.20 -19.46
C PRO A 107 -3.97 9.64 -20.58
N ALA A 108 -4.13 8.34 -20.86
CA ALA A 108 -3.40 7.70 -21.95
C ALA A 108 -3.91 8.27 -23.28
N GLU A 109 -3.15 9.20 -23.86
CA GLU A 109 -3.39 9.68 -25.22
C GLU A 109 -3.05 8.55 -26.20
N ALA A 110 -3.99 8.20 -27.08
CA ALA A 110 -3.79 7.20 -28.11
C ALA A 110 -2.76 7.72 -29.13
N PHE A 111 -1.52 7.24 -29.05
CA PHE A 111 -0.49 7.60 -30.02
C PHE A 111 -0.57 6.69 -31.25
N LEU A 112 -0.73 7.28 -32.44
CA LEU A 112 -0.62 6.57 -33.70
C LEU A 112 0.86 6.30 -33.99
N LYS A 113 1.26 5.02 -33.93
CA LYS A 113 2.62 4.61 -34.27
C LYS A 113 2.81 4.62 -35.78
N VAL A 114 3.36 5.72 -36.32
CA VAL A 114 3.78 5.77 -37.72
C VAL A 114 4.95 4.83 -37.96
N ARG A 115 4.78 3.88 -38.89
CA ARG A 115 5.85 2.98 -39.34
C ARG A 115 6.52 3.62 -40.55
N TRP A 116 7.66 4.25 -40.34
CA TRP A 116 8.49 4.76 -41.43
C TRP A 116 9.12 3.58 -42.18
N ASN A 117 8.65 3.31 -43.40
CA ASN A 117 9.30 2.35 -44.30
C ASN A 117 10.42 3.08 -45.03
N CYS A 118 11.62 3.06 -44.47
CA CYS A 118 12.80 3.67 -45.08
C CYS A 118 13.32 2.74 -46.18
N ARG A 119 12.84 2.91 -47.41
CA ARG A 119 13.40 2.24 -48.59
C ARG A 119 14.43 3.18 -49.22
N LEU A 120 15.67 3.11 -48.74
CA LEU A 120 16.81 3.74 -49.40
C LEU A 120 16.98 3.06 -50.78
N ARG A 121 16.63 3.79 -51.85
CA ARG A 121 17.06 3.46 -53.21
C ARG A 121 18.53 3.88 -53.32
N TYR A 122 19.40 2.91 -53.53
CA TYR A 122 20.68 3.13 -54.18
C TYR A 122 20.45 3.05 -55.69
N GLU A 123 20.74 4.14 -56.40
CA GLU A 123 21.09 4.14 -57.83
C GLU A 123 22.52 4.65 -57.94
#